data_AF-A0A839QUL3-F1
#
_entry.id   AF-A0A839QUL3-F1
#
_cell.length_a   1.000
_cell.length_b   1.000
_cell.length_c   1.000
_cell.angle_alpha   90.00
_cell.angle_beta   90.00
_cell.angle_gamma   90.00
#
_symmetry.space_group_name_H-M   'P 1'
#
loop_
_entity.id
_entity.type
_entity.pdbx_description
1 polymer ?
#
loop_
_entity_poly.entity_id
_entity_poly.type
_entity_poly.pdbx_seq_one_letter_code
_entity_poly.pdbx_strand_id
1 'polypeptide(L)' 'MSELHIEISELIAAGVNVHDPEETLRVATARGYQLVVRVIEHDPARFLSMVAAWFEQEVGA' A
#
# COMPACT_ATOMS: atom_id res chain seq x y z
N MET A 1 0.23 12.98 -8.12
CA MET A 1 0.72 11.69 -7.59
C MET A 1 1.50 11.99 -6.32
N SER A 2 1.15 11.38 -5.19
CA SER A 2 1.81 11.62 -3.89
C SER A 2 2.93 10.60 -3.62
N GLU A 3 3.86 10.90 -2.71
CA GLU A 3 4.92 9.95 -2.29
C GLU A 3 4.34 8.63 -1.77
N LEU A 4 3.25 8.68 -1.01
CA LEU A 4 2.54 7.48 -0.54
C LEU A 4 2.02 6.61 -1.70
N HIS A 5 1.49 7.24 -2.75
CA HIS A 5 1.05 6.50 -3.93
C HIS A 5 2.23 5.81 -4.63
N ILE A 6 3.41 6.45 -4.66
CA ILE A 6 4.64 5.86 -5.23
C ILE A 6 5.08 4.65 -4.40
N GLU A 7 5.20 4.78 -3.07
CA GLU A 7 5.58 3.66 -2.20
C GLU A 7 4.64 2.44 -2.37
N ILE A 8 3.33 2.67 -2.47
CA ILE A 8 2.35 1.58 -2.71
C ILE A 8 2.54 0.97 -4.11
N SER A 9 2.80 1.79 -5.13
CA SER A 9 3.03 1.31 -6.50
C SER A 9 4.29 0.43 -6.57
N GLU A 10 5.35 0.79 -5.85
CA GLU A 10 6.60 0.01 -5.79
C GLU A 10 6.43 -1.32 -5.03
N LEU A 11 5.55 -1.38 -4.04
CA LEU A 11 5.16 -2.63 -3.38
C LEU A 11 4.41 -3.56 -4.33
N ILE A 12 3.42 -3.02 -5.06
CA ILE A 12 2.66 -3.76 -6.08
C ILE A 12 3.58 -4.26 -7.18
N ALA A 13 4.46 -3.40 -7.71
CA ALA A 13 5.41 -3.76 -8.76
C ALA A 13 6.40 -4.85 -8.32
N ALA A 14 6.66 -4.96 -7.01
CA ALA A 14 7.48 -6.02 -6.44
C ALA A 14 6.71 -7.30 -6.09
N GLY A 15 5.41 -7.38 -6.41
CA GLY A 15 4.56 -8.55 -6.16
C GLY A 15 4.12 -8.71 -4.72
N VAL A 16 4.19 -7.66 -3.89
CA VAL A 16 3.68 -7.69 -2.51
C VAL A 16 2.16 -7.70 -2.54
N ASN A 17 1.53 -8.57 -1.74
CA ASN A 17 0.08 -8.56 -1.56
C ASN A 17 -0.35 -7.36 -0.70
N VAL A 18 -0.65 -6.22 -1.33
CA VAL A 18 -1.09 -5.01 -0.63
C VAL A 18 -2.47 -5.13 0.04
N HIS A 19 -3.17 -6.25 -0.12
CA HIS A 19 -4.39 -6.57 0.63
C HIS A 19 -4.13 -7.29 1.95
N ASP A 20 -2.87 -7.63 2.25
CA ASP A 20 -2.40 -8.11 3.54
C ASP A 20 -1.59 -6.99 4.23
N PRO A 21 -2.20 -6.24 5.17
CA PRO A 21 -1.51 -5.16 5.88
C PRO A 21 -0.29 -5.64 6.70
N GLU A 22 -0.29 -6.89 7.19
CA GLU A 22 0.83 -7.41 7.98
C GLU A 22 2.03 -7.70 7.09
N GLU A 23 1.82 -8.38 5.95
CA GLU A 23 2.87 -8.57 4.95
C GLU A 23 3.39 -7.22 4.44
N THR A 24 2.46 -6.34 4.09
CA THR A 24 2.78 -5.02 3.54
C THR A 24 3.61 -4.21 4.53
N LEU A 25 3.23 -4.18 5.80
CA LEU A 25 3.96 -3.49 6.85
C LEU A 25 5.39 -4.03 6.97
N ARG A 26 5.55 -5.36 7.04
CA ARG A 26 6.86 -6.01 7.15
C ARG A 26 7.78 -5.63 5.98
N VAL A 27 7.27 -5.64 4.76
CA VAL A 27 8.06 -5.29 3.57
C VAL A 27 8.34 -3.79 3.49
N ALA A 28 7.35 -2.95 3.80
CA ALA A 28 7.50 -1.50 3.82
C ALA A 28 8.55 -1.05 4.85
N THR A 29 8.54 -1.63 6.06
CA THR A 29 9.58 -1.40 7.08
C THR A 29 10.96 -1.81 6.58
N ALA A 30 11.09 -2.99 5.95
CA ALA A 30 12.36 -3.46 5.41
C ALA A 30 12.91 -2.57 4.27
N ARG A 31 12.04 -1.87 3.55
CA ARG A 31 12.39 -0.97 2.43
C ARG A 31 12.53 0.50 2.82
N GLY A 32 12.13 0.87 4.04
CA GLY A 32 12.15 2.26 4.49
C GLY A 32 11.01 3.12 3.94
N TYR A 33 9.89 2.51 3.53
CA TYR A 33 8.68 3.19 3.06
C TYR A 33 7.89 3.76 4.24
N GLN A 34 8.31 4.93 4.71
CA GLN A 34 7.82 5.52 5.96
C GLN A 34 6.36 5.93 5.91
N LEU A 35 5.82 6.29 4.73
CA LEU A 35 4.43 6.73 4.62
C LEU A 35 3.48 5.52 4.68
N VAL A 36 3.80 4.44 3.98
CA VAL A 36 3.03 3.17 4.08
C VAL A 36 3.03 2.66 5.52
N VAL A 37 4.20 2.59 6.16
CA VAL A 37 4.32 2.18 7.58
C VAL A 37 3.41 3.03 8.46
N ARG A 38 3.49 4.35 8.35
CA ARG A 38 2.69 5.27 9.17
C ARG A 38 1.19 5.08 8.97
N VAL A 39 0.74 4.87 7.73
CA VAL A 39 -0.70 4.69 7.46
C VAL A 39 -1.19 3.37 8.02
N ILE A 40 -0.44 2.27 7.83
CA ILE A 40 -0.83 0.95 8.34
C ILE A 40 -0.83 0.92 9.88
N GLU A 41 0.19 1.47 10.53
CA GLU A 41 0.27 1.54 12.00
C GLU A 41 -0.84 2.42 12.61
N HIS A 42 -1.26 3.46 11.88
CA HIS A 42 -2.35 4.32 12.33
C HIS A 42 -3.72 3.67 12.13
N ASP A 43 -3.99 3.15 10.94
CA ASP A 43 -5.26 2.51 10.59
C ASP A 43 -5.09 1.60 9.34
N PRO A 44 -5.03 0.28 9.50
CA PRO A 44 -4.90 -0.66 8.39
C PRO A 44 -6.15 -0.68 7.48
N ALA A 45 -7.34 -0.37 7.99
CA ALA A 45 -8.54 -0.30 7.15
C ALA A 45 -8.52 0.94 6.24
N ARG A 46 -7.96 2.05 6.75
CA ARG A 46 -7.70 3.24 5.94
C ARG A 46 -6.67 2.95 4.84
N PHE A 47 -5.59 2.24 5.15
CA PHE A 47 -4.62 1.79 4.16
C PHE A 47 -5.32 1.02 3.01
N LEU A 48 -6.12 0.01 3.34
CA LEU A 48 -6.86 -0.78 2.36
C LEU A 48 -7.83 0.06 1.53
N SER A 49 -8.52 1.02 2.15
CA SER A 49 -9.42 1.93 1.44
C SER A 49 -8.68 2.79 0.41
N MET A 50 -7.43 3.18 0.70
CA MET A 50 -6.59 3.94 -0.23
C MET A 50 -6.08 3.07 -1.38
N VAL A 51 -5.70 1.82 -1.09
CA VAL A 51 -5.34 0.84 -2.12
C VAL A 51 -6.50 0.65 -3.09
N ALA A 52 -7.72 0.42 -2.58
CA ALA A 52 -8.91 0.27 -3.40
C ALA A 52 -9.22 1.53 -4.23
N ALA A 53 -9.14 2.71 -3.62
CA ALA A 53 -9.44 3.96 -4.32
C ALA A 53 -8.45 4.28 -5.45
N TRP A 54 -7.19 3.85 -5.35
CA TRP A 54 -6.13 4.24 -6.29
C TRP A 54 -5.77 3.16 -7.31
N PHE A 55 -5.89 1.89 -6.95
CA PHE A 55 -5.35 0.79 -7.75
C PHE A 55 -6.40 -0.24 -8.19
N GLU A 56 -7.66 -0.11 -7.73
CA GLU A 56 -8.74 -1.04 -8.10
C GLU A 56 -9.79 -0.43 -9.06
N GLN A 57 -9.56 0.78 -9.59
CA GLN A 57 -10.41 1.32 -10.65
C GLN A 57 -9.99 0.73 -12.02
N GLU A 58 -10.83 -0.18 -12.52
CA GLU A 58 -10.83 -0.89 -13.83
C GLU A 58 -10.37 -2.37 -13.85
N VAL A 59 -11.21 -3.27 -13.33
CA VAL A 59 -11.41 -4.62 -13.90
C VAL A 59 -12.87 -4.73 -14.38
N GLY A 60 -13.28 -3.80 -15.23
CA GLY A 60 -14.66 -3.68 -15.69
C GLY A 60 -14.77 -3.00 -17.06
N ALA A 61 -14.17 -3.62 -18.08
CA ALA A 61 -14.47 -3.39 -19.49
C ALA A 61 -14.44 -4.73 -20.23
#